data_AF-A0A257AFD3-F1
#
_entry.id   AF-A0A257AFD3-F1
#
_cell.length_a   1.000
_cell.length_b   1.000
_cell.length_c   1.000
_cell.angle_alpha   90.00
_cell.angle_beta   90.00
_cell.angle_gamma   90.00
#
_symmetry.space_group_name_H-M   'P 1'
#
loop_
_entity.id
_entity.type
_entity.pdbx_description
1 polymer ?
#
loop_
_entity_poly.entity_id
_entity_poly.type
_entity_poly.pdbx_seq_one_letter_code
_entity_poly.pdbx_strand_id
1 'polypeptide(L)'
;MRVLKASDWGRKKILQEVVFSYPPFRAIASYLKGGGRDIGELGEFLRDWFNASWSEETYKAKARVLLSWGTQLNLFRKYKKNKGIVIYELGPEGRRFLERERPFIYTLKTSIRGRDKEL
;
A
#
# COMPACT_ATOMS: atom_id res chain seq x y z
N MET A 1 -26.00 -18.75 -6.82
CA MET A 1 -24.91 -17.76 -6.63
C MET A 1 -24.31 -17.99 -5.23
N ARG A 2 -23.12 -18.62 -5.13
CA ARG A 2 -22.48 -18.89 -3.83
C ARG A 2 -21.68 -17.66 -3.40
N VAL A 3 -22.16 -16.96 -2.36
CA VAL A 3 -21.37 -15.94 -1.67
C VAL A 3 -20.29 -16.67 -0.88
N LEU A 4 -19.09 -16.78 -1.46
CA LEU A 4 -17.92 -17.29 -0.75
C LEU A 4 -17.60 -16.29 0.38
N LYS A 5 -17.93 -16.65 1.63
CA LYS A 5 -17.37 -15.98 2.80
C LYS A 5 -15.86 -16.25 2.76
N ALA A 6 -15.09 -15.33 2.19
CA ALA A 6 -13.65 -15.40 2.28
C ALA A 6 -13.27 -15.52 3.77
N SER A 7 -12.51 -16.55 4.11
CA SER A 7 -11.86 -16.61 5.41
C SER A 7 -11.06 -15.32 5.63
N ASP A 8 -10.81 -14.93 6.88
CA ASP A 8 -10.08 -13.68 7.15
C ASP A 8 -8.69 -13.67 6.47
N TRP A 9 -8.11 -14.85 6.22
CA TRP A 9 -6.93 -15.02 5.39
C TRP A 9 -7.15 -14.63 3.93
N GLY A 10 -8.27 -15.07 3.32
CA GLY A 10 -8.67 -14.66 1.98
C GLY A 10 -8.94 -13.15 1.88
N ARG A 11 -9.57 -12.54 2.88
CA ARG A 11 -9.81 -11.08 2.92
C ARG A 11 -8.51 -10.29 2.98
N LYS A 12 -7.56 -10.72 3.83
CA LYS A 12 -6.24 -10.09 3.93
C LYS A 12 -5.49 -10.14 2.61
N LYS A 13 -5.53 -11.28 1.91
CA LYS A 13 -4.91 -11.44 0.59
C LYS A 13 -5.49 -10.47 -0.44
N ILE A 14 -6.82 -10.35 -0.49
CA ILE A 14 -7.50 -9.39 -1.38
C ILE A 14 -7.05 -7.95 -1.07
N LEU A 15 -6.98 -7.56 0.21
CA LEU A 15 -6.51 -6.23 0.60
C LEU A 15 -5.05 -5.99 0.22
N GLN A 16 -4.18 -6.99 0.36
CA GLN A 16 -2.79 -6.90 -0.09
C GLN A 16 -2.70 -6.65 -1.60
N GLU A 17 -3.48 -7.38 -2.41
CA GLU A 17 -3.56 -7.18 -3.86
C GLU A 17 -4.06 -5.77 -4.22
N VAL A 18 -5.16 -5.34 -3.60
CA VAL A 18 -5.74 -4.00 -3.82
C VAL A 18 -4.75 -2.90 -3.48
N VAL A 19 -4.07 -3.00 -2.35
CA VAL A 19 -3.09 -1.99 -1.93
C VAL A 19 -1.86 -1.98 -2.86
N PHE A 20 -1.38 -3.15 -3.32
CA PHE A 20 -0.28 -3.21 -4.30
C PHE A 20 -0.67 -2.72 -5.69
N SER A 21 -1.95 -2.75 -6.04
CA SER A 21 -2.46 -2.14 -7.27
C SER A 21 -2.46 -0.60 -7.22
N TYR A 22 -2.39 -0.01 -6.03
CA TYR A 22 -2.33 1.44 -5.87
C TYR A 22 -0.92 1.97 -6.18
N PRO A 23 -0.73 2.78 -7.24
CA PRO A 23 0.61 3.14 -7.72
C PRO A 23 1.53 3.80 -6.68
N PRO A 24 1.07 4.73 -5.83
CA PRO A 24 1.91 5.34 -4.80
C PRO A 24 2.41 4.33 -3.76
N PHE A 25 1.58 3.34 -3.41
CA PHE A 25 2.00 2.28 -2.50
C PHE A 25 3.07 1.40 -3.14
N ARG A 26 2.89 1.02 -4.42
CA ARG A 26 3.89 0.24 -5.16
C ARG A 26 5.20 1.01 -5.33
N ALA A 27 5.14 2.33 -5.53
CA ALA A 27 6.32 3.19 -5.60
C ALA A 27 7.10 3.17 -4.27
N ILE A 28 6.43 3.31 -3.12
CA ILE A 28 7.07 3.15 -1.80
C ILE A 28 7.67 1.76 -1.63
N ALA A 29 6.93 0.70 -1.99
CA ALA A 29 7.42 -0.66 -1.88
C ALA A 29 8.69 -0.87 -2.73
N SER A 30 8.73 -0.29 -3.94
CA SER A 30 9.90 -0.31 -4.81
C SER A 30 11.08 0.44 -4.21
N TYR A 31 10.84 1.61 -3.61
CA TYR A 31 11.90 2.39 -2.97
C TYR A 31 12.49 1.65 -1.76
N LEU A 32 11.64 1.02 -0.94
CA LEU A 32 12.04 0.17 0.18
C LEU A 32 12.76 -1.13 -0.22
N LYS A 33 12.70 -1.55 -1.49
CA LYS A 33 13.52 -2.66 -2.00
C LYS A 33 15.02 -2.33 -1.90
N GLY A 34 15.39 -1.05 -1.99
CA GLY A 34 16.76 -0.56 -1.84
C GLY A 34 17.26 -0.41 -0.40
N GLY A 35 16.49 -0.90 0.59
CA GLY A 35 16.85 -0.90 2.02
C GLY A 35 15.89 -0.10 2.89
N GLY A 36 16.13 -0.15 4.20
CA GLY A 36 15.31 0.56 5.18
C GLY A 36 15.39 2.08 5.04
N ARG A 37 14.25 2.76 5.23
CA ARG A 37 14.11 4.22 5.14
C ARG A 37 13.28 4.77 6.28
N ASP A 38 13.57 5.99 6.72
CA ASP A 38 12.72 6.70 7.67
C ASP A 38 11.52 7.40 6.99
N ILE A 39 10.63 7.98 7.80
CA ILE A 39 9.41 8.63 7.30
C ILE A 39 9.67 9.89 6.48
N GLY A 40 10.76 10.62 6.76
CA GLY A 40 11.16 11.79 6.01
C GLY A 40 11.58 11.40 4.61
N GLU A 41 12.51 10.46 4.48
CA GLU A 41 13.00 9.97 3.19
C GLU A 41 11.86 9.44 2.29
N LEU A 42 10.94 8.67 2.87
CA LEU A 42 9.79 8.12 2.16
C LEU A 42 8.78 9.19 1.73
N GLY A 43 8.63 10.20 2.57
CA GLY A 43 7.73 11.31 2.32
C GLY A 43 8.24 12.25 1.22
N GLU A 44 9.53 12.57 1.24
CA GLU A 44 10.20 13.32 0.16
C GLU A 44 10.12 12.57 -1.16
N PHE A 45 10.42 11.27 -1.15
CA PHE A 45 10.24 10.41 -2.31
C PHE A 45 8.82 10.49 -2.89
N LEU A 46 7.78 10.42 -2.05
CA LEU A 46 6.40 10.54 -2.52
C LEU A 46 6.12 11.92 -3.11
N ARG A 47 6.55 12.99 -2.44
CA ARG A 47 6.36 14.36 -2.92
C ARG A 47 6.95 14.52 -4.32
N ASP A 48 8.18 14.05 -4.50
CA ASP A 48 8.91 14.15 -5.76
C ASP A 48 8.27 13.25 -6.83
N TRP A 49 7.83 12.03 -6.47
CA TRP A 49 7.10 11.12 -7.37
C TRP A 49 5.78 11.72 -7.88
N PHE A 50 5.06 12.44 -7.02
CA PHE A 50 3.83 13.15 -7.40
C PHE A 50 4.10 14.50 -8.09
N ASN A 51 5.36 14.93 -8.19
CA ASN A 51 5.74 16.28 -8.61
C ASN A 51 4.92 17.38 -7.89
N ALA A 52 4.79 17.24 -6.58
CA ALA A 52 3.88 18.06 -5.78
C ALA A 52 4.62 19.05 -4.88
N SER A 53 4.08 20.26 -4.72
CA SER A 53 4.62 21.28 -3.80
C SER A 53 4.06 21.14 -2.39
N TRP A 54 4.09 19.92 -1.83
CA TRP A 54 3.57 19.66 -0.49
C TRP A 54 4.54 20.13 0.60
N SER A 55 3.96 20.67 1.68
CA SER A 55 4.72 20.94 2.90
C SER A 55 5.28 19.65 3.51
N GLU A 56 6.31 19.79 4.34
CA GLU A 56 6.92 18.67 5.06
C GLU A 56 5.93 17.84 5.86
N GLU A 57 5.05 18.52 6.59
CA GLU A 57 3.98 17.88 7.35
C GLU A 57 3.05 17.05 6.46
N THR A 58 2.68 17.60 5.29
CA THR A 58 1.77 16.96 4.34
C THR A 58 2.38 15.71 3.73
N TYR A 59 3.64 15.79 3.28
CA TYR A 59 4.27 14.63 2.66
C TYR A 59 4.49 13.51 3.70
N LYS A 60 4.84 13.86 4.96
CA LYS A 60 5.03 12.88 6.03
C LYS A 60 3.71 12.23 6.41
N ALA A 61 2.63 13.00 6.48
CA ALA A 61 1.30 12.48 6.76
C ALA A 61 0.86 11.47 5.68
N LYS A 62 1.05 11.80 4.40
CA LYS A 62 0.73 10.88 3.27
C LYS A 62 1.57 9.61 3.33
N ALA A 63 2.88 9.71 3.58
CA ALA A 63 3.73 8.53 3.75
C ALA A 63 3.29 7.66 4.93
N ARG A 64 2.90 8.25 6.08
CA ARG A 64 2.40 7.49 7.25
C ARG A 64 1.17 6.65 6.91
N VAL A 65 0.25 7.16 6.10
CA VAL A 65 -0.95 6.40 5.69
C VAL A 65 -0.55 5.15 4.92
N LEU A 66 0.30 5.28 3.90
CA LEU A 66 0.76 4.14 3.10
C LEU A 66 1.54 3.13 3.95
N LEU A 67 2.41 3.62 4.82
CA LEU A 67 3.18 2.76 5.73
C LEU A 67 2.32 2.04 6.75
N SER A 68 1.26 2.70 7.23
CA SER A 68 0.28 2.10 8.13
C SER A 68 -0.42 0.92 7.45
N TRP A 69 -0.92 1.12 6.22
CA TRP A 69 -1.54 0.04 5.44
C TRP A 69 -0.57 -1.13 5.23
N GLY A 70 0.66 -0.84 4.80
CA GLY A 70 1.65 -1.88 4.56
C GLY A 70 2.05 -2.63 5.83
N THR A 71 2.11 -1.96 6.97
CA THR A 71 2.42 -2.61 8.26
C THR A 71 1.26 -3.50 8.72
N GLN A 72 0.01 -2.99 8.68
CA GLN A 72 -1.19 -3.77 9.05
C GLN A 72 -1.37 -5.01 8.18
N LEU A 73 -0.98 -4.93 6.91
CA LEU A 73 -1.05 -6.04 5.97
C LEU A 73 0.20 -6.94 5.97
N ASN A 74 1.16 -6.76 6.89
CA ASN A 74 2.43 -7.50 6.95
C ASN A 74 3.29 -7.41 5.66
N LEU A 75 3.12 -6.34 4.89
CA LEU A 75 3.90 -6.06 3.68
C LEU A 75 5.19 -5.31 4.03
N PHE A 76 5.14 -4.45 5.04
CA PHE A 76 6.28 -3.71 5.57
C PHE A 76 6.58 -4.13 7.01
N ARG A 77 7.82 -3.93 7.42
CA ARG A 77 8.29 -4.04 8.81
C ARG A 77 8.74 -2.67 9.27
N LYS A 78 8.63 -2.41 10.57
CA LYS A 78 9.18 -1.21 11.18
C LYS A 78 9.95 -1.57 12.44
N TYR A 79 11.06 -0.90 12.68
CA TYR A 79 11.88 -1.06 13.87
C TYR A 79 12.51 0.28 14.24
N LYS A 80 12.99 0.39 15.47
CA LYS A 80 13.70 1.58 15.93
C LYS A 80 15.19 1.39 15.69
N LYS A 81 15.83 2.35 15.05
CA LYS A 81 17.28 2.49 14.94
C LYS A 81 17.76 3.54 15.95
N ASN A 82 19.06 3.56 16.24
CA ASN A 82 19.73 4.45 17.21
C ASN A 82 19.07 5.83 17.33
N LYS A 83 18.92 6.31 18.57
CA LYS A 83 18.23 7.58 18.91
C LYS A 83 16.71 7.59 18.66
N GLY A 84 16.09 6.42 18.47
CA GLY A 84 14.62 6.29 18.42
C GLY A 84 13.98 6.53 17.05
N ILE A 85 14.79 6.68 16.01
CA ILE A 85 14.32 6.86 14.63
C ILE A 85 13.64 5.58 14.16
N VAL A 86 12.41 5.69 13.65
CA VAL A 86 11.67 4.55 13.12
C VAL A 86 12.04 4.34 11.66
N ILE A 87 12.57 3.16 11.36
CA ILE A 87 12.92 2.72 10.01
C ILE A 87 11.86 1.74 9.53
N TYR A 88 11.46 1.89 8.27
CA TYR A 88 10.56 0.99 7.57
C TYR A 88 11.34 0.18 6.53
N GLU A 89 11.01 -1.09 6.39
CA GLU A 89 11.62 -2.02 5.44
C GLU A 89 10.56 -2.84 4.70
N LEU A 90 10.91 -3.27 3.48
CA LEU A 90 10.09 -4.20 2.71
C LEU A 90 10.16 -5.61 3.33
N GLY A 91 9.02 -6.07 3.82
CA GLY A 91 8.87 -7.42 4.37
C GLY A 91 8.96 -8.51 3.29
N PRO A 92 9.11 -9.79 3.68
CA PRO A 92 9.15 -10.90 2.73
C PRO A 92 7.91 -10.98 1.84
N GLU A 93 6.73 -10.71 2.42
CA GLU A 93 5.48 -10.73 1.66
C GLU A 93 5.39 -9.55 0.70
N GLY A 94 5.79 -8.34 1.12
CA GLY A 94 5.89 -7.18 0.24
C GLY A 94 6.81 -7.41 -0.95
N ARG A 95 7.95 -8.11 -0.76
CA ARG A 95 8.85 -8.50 -1.86
C ARG A 95 8.16 -9.40 -2.88
N ARG A 96 7.47 -10.45 -2.42
CA ARG A 96 6.73 -11.38 -3.30
C ARG A 96 5.70 -10.66 -4.16
N PHE A 97 4.97 -9.71 -3.59
CA PHE A 97 4.00 -8.90 -4.33
C PHE A 97 4.67 -7.94 -5.31
N LEU A 98 5.78 -7.31 -4.94
CA LEU A 98 6.51 -6.38 -5.79
C LEU A 98 7.14 -7.07 -7.01
N GLU A 99 7.66 -8.29 -6.82
CA GLU A 99 8.36 -9.10 -7.84
C GLU A 99 7.42 -9.90 -8.76
N ARG A 100 6.12 -9.91 -8.48
CA ARG A 100 5.15 -10.55 -9.36
C ARG A 100 5.05 -9.80 -10.69
N GLU A 101 5.40 -10.51 -11.78
CA GLU A 101 5.40 -9.96 -13.15
C GLU A 101 4.02 -9.57 -13.67
N ARG A 102 2.93 -10.07 -13.08
CA ARG A 102 1.56 -9.76 -13.50
C ARG A 102 0.84 -8.98 -12.40
N PRO A 103 0.44 -7.72 -12.63
CA PRO A 103 -0.55 -7.10 -11.76
C PRO A 103 -1.82 -7.95 -11.82
N PHE A 104 -2.34 -8.36 -10.66
CA PHE A 104 -3.65 -8.97 -10.58
C PHE A 104 -4.67 -7.86 -10.84
N ILE A 105 -5.12 -7.74 -12.10
CA ILE A 105 -6.16 -6.77 -12.47
C ILE A 105 -7.47 -7.27 -11.85
N TYR A 106 -7.87 -6.68 -10.73
CA TYR A 106 -9.25 -6.80 -10.27
C TYR A 106 -10.12 -5.99 -11.23
N THR A 107 -10.79 -6.65 -12.17
CA THR A 107 -11.99 -6.08 -12.78
C THR A 107 -13.06 -6.08 -11.69
N LEU A 108 -13.17 -4.98 -10.94
CA LEU A 108 -14.36 -4.71 -10.14
C LEU A 108 -15.54 -4.60 -11.12
N LYS A 109 -16.21 -5.72 -11.40
CA LYS A 109 -17.58 -5.67 -11.93
C LYS A 109 -18.43 -5.09 -10.81
N THR A 110 -18.51 -3.76 -10.76
CA THR A 110 -19.60 -3.07 -10.09
C THR A 110 -20.87 -3.46 -10.81
N SER A 111 -21.48 -4.56 -10.40
CA SER A 111 -22.90 -4.79 -10.64
C SER A 111 -23.64 -3.75 -9.82
N ILE A 112 -23.70 -2.52 -10.32
CA ILE A 112 -24.75 -1.57 -9.96
C ILE A 112 -26.01 -2.21 -10.53
N ARG A 113 -26.61 -3.10 -9.74
CA ARG A 113 -27.91 -3.67 -10.04
C ARG A 113 -28.86 -2.48 -9.99
N GLY A 114 -29.30 -2.05 -11.16
CA GLY A 114 -30.20 -0.92 -11.36
C GLY A 114 -31.32 -0.95 -10.34
N ARG A 115 -31.38 0.10 -9.53
CA ARG A 115 -32.60 0.59 -8.89
C ARG A 115 -32.88 1.98 -9.47
N ASP A 116 -33.14 2.01 -10.77
CA ASP A 116 -34.01 3.03 -11.36
C ASP A 116 -35.35 2.29 -11.50
N LYS A 117 -36.19 2.31 -10.46
CA LYS A 117 -37.29 3.27 -10.30
C LYS A 117 -38.14 3.34 -11.56
N GLU A 118 -39.29 2.69 -11.46
CA GLU A 118 -40.51 2.93 -12.23
C GLU A 118 -40.71 4.43 -12.47
N LEU A 119 -40.77 4.82 -13.73
CA LEU A 119 -41.62 5.88 -14.29
C LEU A 119 -42.04 5.45 -15.70
#